data_AF-A0A0X8L9R6-F1
#
_entry.id   AF-A0A0X8L9R6-F1
#
_cell.length_a   1.000
_cell.length_b   1.000
_cell.length_c   1.000
_cell.angle_alpha   90.00
_cell.angle_beta   90.00
_cell.angle_gamma   90.00
#
_symmetry.space_group_name_H-M   'P 1'
#
loop_
_entity.id
_entity.type
_entity.pdbx_description
1 polymer ?
#
loop_
_entity_poly.entity_id
_entity_poly.type
_entity_poly.pdbx_seq_one_letter_code
_entity_poly.pdbx_strand_id
1 'polypeptide(L)' 'MRTVKLEHNDDTVLDPSDPQLVARGSLLIDGHECGTWEQRRDDTWTARLSASGETIVEAGRKQLIDRLALIPF' A
#
# COMPACT_ATOMS: atom_id res chain seq x y z
N MET A 1 16.15 9.34 3.84
CA MET A 1 15.19 8.23 3.90
C MET A 1 13.83 8.84 3.68
N ARG A 2 13.08 8.41 2.65
CA ARG A 2 11.79 9.03 2.31
C ARG A 2 10.75 8.67 3.37
N THR A 3 9.81 9.57 3.62
CA THR A 3 8.73 9.36 4.57
C THR A 3 7.59 8.64 3.87
N VAL A 4 7.34 7.38 4.22
CA VAL A 4 6.24 6.59 3.66
C VAL A 4 5.10 6.51 4.66
N LYS A 5 3.89 6.83 4.22
CA LYS A 5 2.66 6.72 5.01
C LYS A 5 1.63 5.90 4.24
N LEU A 6 1.05 4.93 4.93
CA LEU A 6 -0.07 4.12 4.44
C LEU A 6 -1.32 4.63 5.17
N GLU A 7 -2.12 5.45 4.51
CA GLU A 7 -3.36 6.00 5.06
C GLU A 7 -4.51 5.03 4.79
N HIS A 8 -5.26 4.68 5.83
CA HIS A 8 -6.42 3.81 5.69
C HIS A 8 -7.63 4.64 5.24
N ASN A 9 -8.36 4.13 4.26
CA ASN A 9 -9.57 4.78 3.78
C ASN A 9 -10.79 4.10 4.42
N ASP A 10 -11.20 4.61 5.59
CA ASP A 10 -12.34 4.12 6.38
C ASP A 10 -13.68 4.15 5.60
N ASP A 11 -13.80 5.06 4.63
CA ASP A 11 -15.04 5.26 3.85
C ASP A 11 -15.26 4.19 2.78
N THR A 12 -14.30 3.29 2.54
CA THR A 12 -14.41 2.27 1.49
C THR A 12 -14.88 0.94 2.04
N VAL A 13 -16.14 0.59 1.76
CA VAL A 13 -16.62 -0.78 1.95
C VAL A 13 -15.75 -1.73 1.12
N LEU A 14 -15.20 -2.75 1.78
CA LEU A 14 -14.42 -3.79 1.11
C LEU A 14 -15.33 -4.67 0.28
N ASP A 15 -14.84 -5.13 -0.87
CA ASP A 15 -15.61 -6.00 -1.76
C ASP A 15 -15.81 -7.37 -1.08
N PRO A 16 -17.05 -7.80 -0.78
CA PRO A 16 -17.30 -9.09 -0.16
C PRO A 16 -16.92 -10.28 -1.05
N SER A 17 -16.76 -10.07 -2.36
CA SER A 17 -16.26 -11.09 -3.29
C SER A 17 -14.74 -11.31 -3.21
N ASP A 18 -14.02 -10.40 -2.56
CA ASP A 18 -12.59 -10.55 -2.22
C ASP A 18 -12.42 -10.69 -0.70
N PRO A 19 -12.65 -11.90 -0.14
CA PRO A 19 -12.55 -12.12 1.29
C PRO A 19 -11.12 -12.00 1.83
N GLN A 20 -10.11 -11.98 0.95
CA GLN A 20 -8.71 -11.85 1.35
C GLN A 20 -8.33 -10.41 1.67
N LEU A 21 -9.04 -9.41 1.13
CA LEU A 21 -8.78 -8.01 1.42
C LEU A 21 -9.24 -7.65 2.84
N VAL A 22 -8.32 -7.16 3.66
CA VAL A 22 -8.57 -6.78 5.06
C VAL A 22 -8.67 -5.27 5.22
N ALA A 23 -7.80 -4.53 4.54
CA ALA A 23 -7.76 -3.09 4.57
C ALA A 23 -7.13 -2.56 3.29
N ARG A 24 -7.42 -1.30 2.96
CA ARG A 24 -6.77 -0.59 1.87
C ARG A 24 -6.73 0.91 2.14
N GLY A 25 -6.00 1.63 1.31
CA GLY A 25 -6.12 3.08 1.22
C GLY A 25 -5.02 3.71 0.38
N SER A 26 -4.74 4.98 0.63
CA SER A 26 -3.78 5.78 -0.15
C SER A 26 -2.35 5.61 0.37
N LEU A 27 -1.41 5.51 -0.57
CA LEU A 27 0.02 5.50 -0.31
C LEU A 27 0.56 6.92 -0.50
N LEU A 28 1.14 7.48 0.55
CA LEU A 28 1.81 8.77 0.50
C LEU A 28 3.32 8.61 0.67
N ILE A 29 4.08 9.29 -0.17
CA ILE A 29 5.54 9.33 -0.11
C ILE A 29 5.96 10.79 -0.07
N ASP A 30 6.68 11.16 0.99
CA ASP A 30 7.05 12.54 1.31
C ASP A 30 5.83 13.49 1.27
N GLY A 31 4.67 13.01 1.74
CA GLY A 31 3.42 13.76 1.79
C GLY A 31 2.62 13.83 0.49
N HIS A 32 3.12 13.23 -0.60
CA HIS A 32 2.43 13.20 -1.89
C HIS A 32 1.77 11.86 -2.11
N GLU A 33 0.52 11.86 -2.57
CA GLU A 33 -0.15 10.61 -2.96
C GLU A 33 0.53 10.00 -4.19
N CYS A 34 1.06 8.78 -4.03
CA CYS A 34 1.85 8.08 -5.03
C CYS A 34 1.25 6.74 -5.45
N GLY A 35 0.10 6.35 -4.90
CA GLY A 35 -0.49 5.06 -5.19
C GLY A 35 -1.54 4.63 -4.18
N THR A 36 -1.85 3.34 -4.23
CA THR A 36 -2.71 2.68 -3.24
C THR A 36 -1.95 1.55 -2.55
N TRP A 37 -2.46 1.13 -1.40
CA TRP A 37 -2.00 -0.06 -0.71
C TRP A 37 -3.17 -0.94 -0.27
N GLU A 38 -2.87 -2.22 -0.06
CA GLU A 38 -3.79 -3.24 0.42
C GLU A 38 -3.11 -4.13 1.46
N GLN A 39 -3.84 -4.48 2.51
CA GLN A 39 -3.49 -5.54 3.45
C GLN A 39 -4.36 -6.77 3.16
N ARG A 40 -3.74 -7.93 3.11
CA ARG A 40 -4.39 -9.22 2.89
C ARG A 40 -4.43 -10.05 4.18
N ARG A 41 -5.33 -11.04 4.23
CA ARG A 41 -5.53 -11.92 5.41
C ARG A 41 -4.36 -12.87 5.69
N ASP A 42 -3.55 -13.14 4.68
CA ASP A 42 -2.32 -13.94 4.77
C ASP A 42 -1.11 -13.10 5.22
N ASP A 43 -1.36 -11.91 5.79
CA ASP A 43 -0.37 -10.90 6.18
C ASP A 43 0.44 -10.30 5.02
N THR A 44 0.05 -10.57 3.77
CA THR A 44 0.64 -9.93 2.60
C THR A 44 0.21 -8.46 2.50
N TRP A 45 1.16 -7.58 2.19
CA TRP A 45 0.94 -6.16 1.93
C TRP A 45 1.33 -5.84 0.50
N THR A 46 0.43 -5.17 -0.22
CA THR A 46 0.63 -4.79 -1.62
C THR A 46 0.56 -3.28 -1.74
N ALA A 47 1.45 -2.68 -2.53
CA ALA A 47 1.33 -1.31 -3.01
C ALA A 47 1.30 -1.28 -4.53
N ARG A 48 0.43 -0.44 -5.10
CA ARG A 48 0.41 -0.14 -6.54
C ARG A 48 0.76 1.33 -6.75
N LEU A 49 1.85 1.58 -7.47
CA LEU A 49 2.35 2.93 -7.74
C LEU A 49 1.61 3.56 -8.91
N SER A 50 1.09 4.78 -8.72
CA SER A 50 0.36 5.50 -9.76
C SER A 50 1.25 5.93 -10.93
N ALA A 51 2.51 6.30 -10.65
CA ALA A 51 3.42 6.84 -11.65
C ALA A 51 3.91 5.79 -12.67
N SER A 52 4.23 4.59 -12.19
CA SER A 52 4.80 3.51 -13.02
C SER A 52 3.82 2.37 -13.31
N GLY A 53 2.71 2.27 -12.56
CA GLY A 53 1.85 1.09 -12.55
C GLY A 53 2.47 -0.13 -11.86
N GLU A 54 3.68 0.00 -11.32
CA GLU A 54 4.39 -1.08 -10.64
C GLU A 54 3.61 -1.55 -9.41
N THR A 55 3.60 -2.86 -9.19
CA THR A 55 3.02 -3.48 -8.01
C THR A 55 4.12 -4.12 -7.18
N ILE A 56 4.17 -3.76 -5.90
CA ILE A 56 5.15 -4.25 -4.93
C ILE A 56 4.41 -5.04 -3.88
N VAL A 57 4.89 -6.23 -3.59
CA VAL A 57 4.26 -7.18 -2.67
C VAL A 57 5.30 -7.61 -1.65
N GLU A 58 4.95 -7.50 -0.37
CA GLU A 58 5.83 -7.87 0.74
C GLU A 58 5.04 -8.61 1.82
N ALA A 59 5.73 -9.45 2.60
CA ALA A 59 5.12 -10.28 3.65
C ALA A 59 4.78 -9.50 4.94
N GLY A 60 4.68 -8.18 4.86
CA GLY A 60 4.37 -7.35 6.02
C GLY A 60 4.51 -5.85 5.77
N ARG A 61 3.78 -5.07 6.57
CA ARG A 61 3.74 -3.61 6.49
C ARG A 61 5.12 -2.95 6.52
N LYS A 62 6.00 -3.41 7.42
CA LYS A 62 7.33 -2.82 7.59
C LYS A 62 8.20 -3.04 6.35
N GLN A 63 8.20 -4.26 5.82
CA GLN A 63 8.98 -4.62 4.63
C GLN A 63 8.49 -3.80 3.42
N LEU A 64 7.18 -3.64 3.27
CA LEU A 64 6.61 -2.78 2.23
C LEU A 64 7.08 -1.32 2.36
N ILE A 65 7.02 -0.75 3.56
CA ILE A 65 7.49 0.62 3.84
C ILE A 65 8.98 0.77 3.54
N ASP A 66 9.80 -0.16 4.03
CA ASP A 66 11.25 -0.13 3.82
C ASP A 66 11.58 -0.23 2.32
N ARG A 67 10.85 -1.07 1.57
CA ARG A 67 11.01 -1.21 0.11
C ARG A 67 10.62 0.07 -0.63
N LEU A 68 9.46 0.65 -0.29
CA LEU A 68 8.96 1.89 -0.89
C LEU A 68 9.88 3.10 -0.63
N ALA A 69 10.52 3.16 0.54
CA ALA A 69 11.43 4.24 0.90
C ALA A 69 12.71 4.29 0.04
N LEU A 70 13.01 3.21 -0.71
CA LEU A 70 14.18 3.08 -1.58
C LEU A 70 13.88 3.35 -3.06
N ILE A 71 12.61 3.50 -3.44
CA ILE A 71 12.22 3.69 -4.84
C ILE A 71 12.55 5.11 -5.28
N PRO A 72 13.19 5.30 -6.45
CA PRO A 72 13.30 6.62 -7.08
C PRO A 72 11.94 7.01 -7.67
N PHE A 73 11.45 8.18 -7.27
CA PHE A 73 10.22 8.86 -7.71
C PHE A 73 10.67 10.23 -8.18
#